data_AF-A0A2D5YRN1-F1
#
_entry.id   AF-A0A2D5YRN1-F1
#
_cell.length_a   1.000
_cell.length_b   1.000
_cell.length_c   1.000
_cell.angle_alpha   90.00
_cell.angle_beta   90.00
_cell.angle_gamma   90.00
#
_symmetry.space_group_name_H-M   'P 1'
#
loop_
_entity.id
_entity.type
_entity.pdbx_description
1 polymer ?
#
loop_
_entity_poly.entity_id
_entity_poly.type
_entity_poly.pdbx_seq_one_letter_code
_entity_poly.pdbx_strand_id
1 'polypeptide(L)' 'MFFIQSFILIILLPLLGSMVAGLGSFLIGRKGAAVITVSLMLISNVLSYIAYYYVIFKSHICYINLFT' A
#
# COMPACT_ATOMS: atom_id res chain seq x y z
N MET A 1 -14.88 0.68 -12.18
CA MET A 1 -13.67 1.13 -12.89
C MET A 1 -12.75 1.99 -12.01
N PHE A 2 -13.25 3.05 -11.34
CA PHE A 2 -12.42 3.91 -10.46
C PHE A 2 -11.73 3.19 -9.29
N PHE A 3 -12.40 2.22 -8.64
CA PHE A 3 -11.87 1.51 -7.47
C PHE A 3 -10.72 0.52 -7.78
N ILE A 4 -10.71 -0.07 -8.99
CA ILE A 4 -9.68 -1.06 -9.39
C ILE A 4 -8.30 -0.39 -9.48
N GLN A 5 -8.25 0.82 -10.05
CA GLN A 5 -7.01 1.62 -10.13
C GLN A 5 -6.45 1.93 -8.73
N SER A 6 -7.33 2.10 -7.73
CA SER A 6 -6.95 2.43 -6.35
C SER A 6 -6.27 1.26 -5.62
N PHE A 7 -6.48 0.00 -6.00
CA PHE A 7 -5.83 -1.12 -5.32
C PHE A 7 -4.34 -1.23 -5.61
N ILE A 8 -3.86 -0.61 -6.69
CA ILE A 8 -2.41 -0.51 -6.94
C ILE A 8 -1.68 0.22 -5.81
N LEU A 9 -2.38 1.14 -5.12
CA LEU A 9 -1.86 1.84 -3.94
C LEU A 9 -1.54 0.88 -2.79
N ILE A 10 -2.23 -0.27 -2.68
CA ILE A 10 -1.91 -1.30 -1.67
C ILE A 10 -0.47 -1.80 -1.84
N ILE A 11 0.01 -1.86 -3.09
CA ILE A 11 1.36 -2.31 -3.43
C ILE A 11 2.34 -1.12 -3.40
N LEU A 12 1.91 0.05 -3.86
CA LEU A 12 2.75 1.24 -3.99
C LEU A 12 3.07 1.91 -2.65
N LEU A 13 2.16 1.91 -1.68
CA LEU A 13 2.40 2.48 -0.33
C LEU A 13 3.50 1.75 0.45
N PRO A 14 3.49 0.39 0.56
CA PRO A 14 4.58 -0.36 1.16
C PRO A 14 5.89 -0.21 0.40
N LEU A 15 5.84 -0.10 -0.93
CA LEU A 15 7.02 0.13 -1.77
C LEU A 15 7.67 1.48 -1.44
N LEU A 16 6.87 2.54 -1.33
CA LEU A 16 7.33 3.85 -0.87
C LEU A 16 7.89 3.77 0.56
N GLY A 17 7.22 3.05 1.46
CA GLY A 17 7.74 2.79 2.82
C GLY A 17 9.11 2.12 2.81
N SER A 18 9.30 1.09 1.99
CA SER A 18 10.59 0.42 1.80
C SER A 18 11.67 1.37 1.29
N MET A 19 11.36 2.23 0.31
CA MET A 19 12.30 3.24 -0.18
C MET A 19 12.67 4.27 0.90
N VAL A 20 11.71 4.69 1.73
CA VAL A 20 11.98 5.61 2.84
C VAL A 20 12.81 4.94 3.94
N ALA A 21 12.59 3.66 4.23
CA ALA A 21 13.42 2.91 5.18
C ALA A 21 14.85 2.69 4.66
N GLY A 22 15.01 2.41 3.37
CA GLY A 22 16.31 2.17 2.75
C GLY A 22 17.11 3.45 2.52
N LEU A 23 16.56 4.38 1.72
CA LEU A 23 17.24 5.60 1.27
C LEU A 23 17.04 6.78 2.24
N GLY A 24 15.85 6.90 2.83
CA GLY A 24 15.47 8.03 3.69
C GLY A 24 15.97 7.94 5.13
N SER A 25 16.47 6.77 5.56
CA SER A 25 16.96 6.56 6.93
C SER A 25 18.22 7.36 7.27
N PHE A 26 18.99 7.79 6.26
CA PHE A 26 20.14 8.68 6.42
C PHE A 26 19.73 10.10 6.82
N LEU A 27 18.60 10.60 6.31
CA LEU A 27 18.12 11.98 6.54
C LEU A 27 17.21 12.08 7.76
N ILE A 28 16.38 11.06 8.02
CA ILE A 28 15.30 11.10 9.02
C ILE A 28 15.70 10.37 10.33
N GLY A 29 16.71 9.52 10.27
CA GLY A 29 17.13 8.66 11.38
C GLY A 29 16.24 7.43 11.58
N ARG A 30 16.76 6.44 12.31
CA ARG A 30 16.17 5.10 12.45
C ARG A 30 14.75 5.09 13.03
N LYS A 31 14.48 5.97 14.00
CA LYS A 31 13.15 6.08 14.64
C LYS A 31 12.13 6.73 13.73
N GLY A 32 12.49 7.81 13.03
CA GLY A 32 11.58 8.49 12.12
C GLY A 32 11.23 7.63 10.90
N ALA A 33 12.21 6.93 10.33
CA ALA A 33 11.98 5.98 9.24
C ALA A 33 11.02 4.86 9.66
N ALA A 34 11.15 4.33 10.89
CA ALA A 34 10.24 3.30 11.41
C ALA A 34 8.79 3.82 11.59
N VAL A 35 8.60 5.05 12.07
CA VAL A 35 7.26 5.63 12.22
C VAL A 35 6.61 5.83 10.84
N ILE A 36 7.37 6.26 9.85
CA ILE A 36 6.86 6.48 8.49
C ILE A 36 6.49 5.15 7.83
N THR A 37 7.33 4.12 7.94
CA THR A 37 7.00 2.82 7.34
C THR A 37 5.81 2.15 8.00
N VAL A 38 5.72 2.17 9.33
CA VAL A 38 4.57 1.59 10.05
C VAL A 38 3.27 2.32 9.72
N SER A 39 3.29 3.64 9.61
CA SER A 39 2.09 4.41 9.24
C SER A 39 1.66 4.11 7.79
N LEU A 40 2.58 4.07 6.83
CA LEU A 40 2.30 3.65 5.45
C LEU A 40 1.74 2.22 5.37
N MET A 41 2.28 1.29 6.18
CA MET A 41 1.85 -0.10 6.23
C MET A 41 0.44 -0.24 6.83
N LEU A 42 0.14 0.52 7.89
CA LEU A 42 -1.18 0.56 8.50
C LEU A 42 -2.25 1.08 7.52
N ILE A 43 -1.93 2.14 6.75
CA ILE A 43 -2.83 2.67 5.74
C ILE A 43 -3.08 1.63 4.63
N SER A 44 -2.02 0.95 4.18
CA SER A 44 -2.15 -0.14 3.18
C SER A 44 -3.02 -1.30 3.70
N ASN A 45 -2.87 -1.67 4.97
CA ASN A 45 -3.68 -2.72 5.60
C ASN A 45 -5.18 -2.36 5.63
N VAL A 46 -5.53 -1.14 6.02
CA VAL A 46 -6.94 -0.69 6.01
C VAL A 46 -7.52 -0.71 4.59
N LEU A 47 -6.76 -0.26 3.59
CA LEU A 47 -7.18 -0.33 2.19
C LEU A 47 -7.38 -1.78 1.71
N SER A 48 -6.54 -2.71 2.15
CA SER A 48 -6.65 -4.14 1.84
C SER A 48 -7.93 -4.76 2.42
N TYR A 49 -8.32 -4.39 3.64
CA TYR A 49 -9.60 -4.84 4.22
C TYR A 49 -10.82 -4.34 3.42
N ILE A 50 -10.77 -3.09 2.95
CA ILE A 50 -11.84 -2.53 2.10
C ILE A 50 -11.89 -3.28 0.75
N ALA A 51 -10.73 -3.59 0.17
CA ALA A 51 -10.63 -4.39 -1.05
C ALA A 51 -11.25 -5.78 -0.87
N TYR A 52 -10.90 -6.44 0.23
CA TYR A 52 -11.43 -7.76 0.59
C TYR A 52 -12.96 -7.75 0.75
N TYR A 53 -13.50 -6.74 1.42
CA TYR A 53 -14.96 -6.57 1.54
C TYR A 53 -15.61 -6.42 0.16
N TYR A 54 -15.01 -5.63 -0.73
CA TYR A 54 -15.55 -5.44 -2.07
C TYR A 54 -15.55 -6.73 -2.89
N VAL A 55 -14.46 -7.52 -2.82
CA VAL A 55 -14.35 -8.78 -3.56
C VAL A 55 -15.37 -9.80 -3.05
N ILE A 56 -15.57 -9.92 -1.74
CA ILE A 56 -16.53 -10.87 -1.15
C ILE A 56 -17.98 -10.48 -1.45
N PHE A 57 -18.35 -9.24 -1.15
CA PHE A 57 -19.76 -8.83 -1.19
C PHE A 57 -20.24 -8.47 -2.60
N LYS A 58 -19.35 -8.07 -3.51
CA LYS A 58 -19.72 -7.76 -4.90
C LYS A 58 -19.28 -8.83 -5.90
N SER A 59 -18.58 -9.89 -5.48
CA SER A 59 -18.11 -10.99 -6.33
C SER A 59 -17.37 -10.56 -7.61
N HIS A 60 -16.80 -9.35 -7.60
CA HIS A 60 -16.02 -8.83 -8.73
C HIS A 60 -14.57 -9.24 -8.55
N ILE A 61 -14.08 -10.08 -9.46
CA ILE A 61 -12.67 -10.46 -9.53
C ILE A 61 -11.90 -9.25 -10.06
N CYS A 62 -10.96 -8.76 -9.27
CA CYS A 62 -10.21 -7.55 -9.57
C CYS A 62 -8.83 -7.94 -10.11
N TYR A 63 -8.62 -7.77 -11.41
CA TYR A 63 -7.33 -8.03 -12.05
C TYR A 63 -6.50 -6.75 -12.07
N ILE A 64 -5.26 -6.86 -11.62
CA ILE A 64 -4.28 -5.78 -11.68
C ILE A 64 -3.27 -6.16 -12.76
N ASN A 65 -3.27 -5.42 -13.87
CA ASN A 65 -2.25 -5.59 -14.90
C ASN A 65 -1.00 -4.81 -14.47
N LEU A 66 0.02 -5.53 -13.98
CA LEU A 66 1.23 -4.93 -13.40
C LEU A 66 2.28 -4.59 -14.47
N PHE A 67 2.31 -5.37 -15.55
CA PHE A 67 3.19 -5.17 -16.70
C PHE A 67 2.36 -5.46 -17.96
N THR A 68 2.36 -4.53 -18.91
CA THR A 68 1.80 -4.76 -20.24
C THR A 68 2.81 -5.42 -21.15
#